data_AF-A0A4Q6C5L3-F1
#
_entry.id   AF-A0A4Q6C5L3-F1
#
_cell.length_a   1.000
_cell.length_b   1.000
_cell.length_c   1.000
_cell.angle_alpha   90.00
_cell.angle_beta   90.00
_cell.angle_gamma   90.00
#
_symmetry.space_group_name_H-M   'P 1'
#
loop_
_entity.id
_entity.type
_entity.pdbx_description
1 polymer ?
#
loop_
_entity_poly.entity_id
_entity_poly.type
_entity_poly.pdbx_seq_one_letter_code
_entity_poly.pdbx_strand_id
1 'polypeptide(L)'
;MKRAVDRLKRASGKKDPAKKDGGRSLSLQSKSIRNVTKTGPSPNQLPRLGVNIDHVATLRQLRGTPYPSLTRAAELATQGGAEQITVHLREDRRHIQDADVVALKKMLKIPLNLEMAVTSEMEKFALQIKPEWVCLVPEKREEVTTEGGLNVKKAFTKLKTMIPKLQKQGIKVSLFIEPSTDDVQTSHNLGANAVEIIDGNSGFG
;
A
#
# COMPACT_ATOMS: atom_id res chain seq x y z
N MET A 1 37.41 -71.63 12.17
CA MET A 1 36.53 -71.39 13.34
C MET A 1 35.38 -70.50 12.88
N LYS A 2 34.25 -71.08 12.43
CA LYS A 2 33.08 -71.31 13.30
C LYS A 2 32.76 -70.09 14.16
N ARG A 3 31.95 -69.16 13.65
CA ARG A 3 30.58 -68.90 14.14
C ARG A 3 29.99 -67.65 13.49
N ALA A 4 28.68 -67.75 13.26
CA ALA A 4 27.76 -66.65 12.99
C ALA A 4 27.69 -66.11 11.55
N VAL A 5 27.71 -67.04 10.59
CA VAL A 5 26.92 -66.97 9.34
C VAL A 5 25.43 -67.30 9.59
N ASP A 6 25.01 -67.39 10.86
CA ASP A 6 23.65 -67.69 11.28
C ASP A 6 22.94 -66.44 11.78
N ARG A 7 22.30 -65.67 10.87
CA ARG A 7 21.06 -64.96 11.23
C ARG A 7 20.21 -64.42 10.09
N LEU A 8 20.39 -64.87 8.84
CA LEU A 8 19.61 -64.31 7.71
C LEU A 8 18.89 -65.30 6.78
N LYS A 9 18.83 -66.61 7.07
CA LYS A 9 17.96 -67.53 6.30
C LYS A 9 17.40 -68.70 7.10
N ARG A 10 16.27 -68.49 7.76
CA ARG A 10 15.20 -69.48 8.04
C ARG A 10 13.90 -68.68 8.17
N ALA A 11 12.78 -69.00 7.56
CA ALA A 11 12.39 -69.98 6.57
C ALA A 11 11.05 -69.47 6.00
N SER A 12 10.78 -69.75 4.73
CA SER A 12 9.49 -69.49 4.10
C SER A 12 8.36 -70.18 4.85
N GLY A 13 7.22 -69.49 5.02
CA GLY A 13 5.99 -70.10 5.48
C GLY A 13 4.78 -69.25 5.11
N LYS A 14 4.17 -69.55 3.96
CA LYS A 14 2.82 -69.11 3.58
C LYS A 14 1.83 -69.37 4.72
N LYS A 15 0.92 -68.42 4.99
CA LYS A 15 -0.47 -68.66 5.44
C LYS A 15 -1.26 -67.34 5.40
N ASP A 16 -2.26 -67.27 4.52
CA ASP A 16 -3.51 -66.55 4.82
C ASP A 16 -4.29 -67.40 5.85
N PRO A 17 -4.95 -66.79 6.87
CA PRO A 17 -6.34 -66.42 6.67
C PRO A 17 -6.82 -65.17 7.44
N ALA A 18 -7.99 -64.69 7.04
CA ALA A 18 -8.76 -63.58 7.58
C ALA A 18 -9.04 -63.61 9.11
N LYS A 19 -9.00 -62.42 9.76
CA LYS A 19 -10.15 -61.74 10.44
C LYS A 19 -9.68 -60.62 11.39
N LYS A 20 -10.34 -59.44 11.27
CA LYS A 20 -10.90 -58.52 12.31
C LYS A 20 -9.93 -58.00 13.41
N ASP A 21 -9.82 -56.71 13.72
CA ASP A 21 -10.86 -55.70 13.99
C ASP A 21 -10.30 -54.25 13.88
N GLY A 22 -11.20 -53.28 13.67
CA GLY A 22 -11.12 -52.04 14.45
C GLY A 22 -10.48 -50.78 13.85
N GLY A 23 -10.62 -50.51 12.54
CA GLY A 23 -10.30 -49.19 11.99
C GLY A 23 -11.57 -48.37 11.74
N ARG A 24 -11.90 -47.44 12.65
CA ARG A 24 -12.98 -46.44 12.43
C ARG A 24 -12.66 -45.65 11.16
N SER A 25 -13.40 -45.91 10.09
CA SER A 25 -13.47 -45.03 8.92
C SER A 25 -14.13 -43.73 9.37
N LEU A 26 -13.33 -42.68 9.55
CA LEU A 26 -13.83 -41.32 9.63
C LEU A 26 -14.32 -40.95 8.23
N SER A 27 -15.62 -41.13 7.99
CA SER A 27 -16.30 -40.57 6.84
C SER A 27 -16.22 -39.04 6.94
N LEU A 28 -15.22 -38.45 6.28
CA LEU A 28 -15.23 -37.03 5.96
C LEU A 28 -16.40 -36.82 4.99
N GLN A 29 -17.54 -36.42 5.53
CA GLN A 29 -18.62 -35.87 4.72
C GLN A 29 -18.02 -34.73 3.90
N SER A 30 -17.97 -34.93 2.57
CA SER A 30 -17.61 -33.90 1.62
C SER A 30 -18.68 -32.80 1.70
N LYS A 31 -18.47 -31.83 2.59
CA LYS A 31 -19.23 -30.58 2.56
C LYS A 31 -18.91 -29.92 1.22
N SER A 32 -19.90 -29.91 0.35
CA SER A 32 -19.92 -29.28 -0.96
C SER A 32 -19.42 -27.83 -0.84
N ILE A 33 -18.15 -27.59 -1.16
CA ILE A 33 -17.66 -26.27 -1.55
C ILE A 33 -18.15 -26.03 -2.98
N ARG A 34 -19.45 -25.82 -3.11
CA ARG A 34 -20.07 -25.26 -4.32
C ARG A 34 -20.93 -24.11 -3.86
N ASN A 35 -20.38 -22.91 -3.99
CA ASN A 35 -21.06 -21.68 -4.42
C ASN A 35 -20.16 -20.48 -4.09
N VAL A 36 -19.02 -20.39 -4.78
CA VAL A 36 -18.46 -19.07 -5.09
C VAL A 36 -19.16 -18.66 -6.38
N THR A 37 -20.07 -17.71 -6.26
CA THR A 37 -20.85 -17.16 -7.36
C THR A 37 -19.93 -16.69 -8.49
N LYS A 38 -20.21 -17.14 -9.72
CA LYS A 38 -19.58 -16.71 -10.98
C LYS A 38 -19.99 -15.29 -11.36
N THR A 39 -19.71 -14.32 -10.52
CA THR A 39 -19.87 -12.90 -10.85
C THR A 39 -18.61 -12.21 -10.40
N GLY A 40 -17.83 -11.68 -11.35
CA GLY A 40 -16.70 -10.81 -11.03
C GLY A 40 -17.16 -9.63 -10.15
N PRO A 41 -16.23 -8.93 -9.49
CA PRO A 41 -16.57 -7.76 -8.68
C PRO A 41 -17.45 -6.82 -9.51
N SER A 42 -18.51 -6.29 -8.90
CA SER A 42 -19.35 -5.29 -9.56
C SER A 42 -18.47 -4.12 -10.03
N PRO A 43 -18.86 -3.34 -11.05
CA PRO A 43 -18.06 -2.20 -11.52
C PRO A 43 -17.69 -1.21 -10.41
N ASN A 44 -18.46 -1.18 -9.31
CA ASN A 44 -18.23 -0.35 -8.13
C ASN A 44 -17.36 -1.02 -7.03
N GLN A 45 -16.75 -2.17 -7.34
CA GLN A 45 -15.86 -2.95 -6.47
C GLN A 45 -14.46 -3.17 -7.08
N LEU A 46 -14.18 -2.60 -8.25
CA LEU A 46 -12.86 -2.67 -8.83
C LEU A 46 -11.90 -1.72 -8.10
N PRO A 47 -10.65 -2.15 -7.83
CA PRO A 47 -9.61 -1.25 -7.32
C PRO A 47 -9.41 -0.07 -8.27
N ARG A 48 -9.22 1.12 -7.70
CA ARG A 48 -8.86 2.32 -8.46
C ARG A 48 -7.36 2.40 -8.65
N LEU A 49 -6.92 2.95 -9.78
CA LEU A 49 -5.50 3.19 -10.05
C LEU A 49 -5.15 4.67 -9.84
N GLY A 50 -4.27 4.94 -8.88
CA GLY A 50 -3.54 6.20 -8.77
C GLY A 50 -2.16 6.08 -9.42
N VAL A 51 -1.75 7.05 -10.25
CA VAL A 51 -0.43 7.06 -10.88
C VAL A 51 0.42 8.15 -10.26
N ASN A 52 1.49 7.76 -9.56
CA ASN A 52 2.52 8.69 -9.12
C ASN A 52 3.44 9.06 -10.30
N ILE A 53 3.64 10.37 -10.53
CA ILE A 53 4.44 10.89 -11.65
C ILE A 53 5.73 11.60 -11.22
N ASP A 54 6.18 11.42 -9.99
CA ASP A 54 7.38 12.07 -9.43
C ASP A 54 8.63 11.78 -10.24
N HIS A 55 8.77 10.54 -10.73
CA HIS A 55 9.93 10.15 -11.53
C HIS A 55 10.02 10.86 -12.89
N VAL A 56 8.90 11.36 -13.42
CA VAL A 56 8.93 12.25 -14.59
C VAL A 56 9.64 13.55 -14.25
N ALA A 57 9.34 14.12 -13.07
CA ALA A 57 10.03 15.32 -12.60
C ALA A 57 11.49 15.03 -12.27
N THR A 58 11.81 13.87 -11.70
CA THR A 58 13.21 13.46 -11.48
C THR A 58 14.02 13.51 -12.77
N LEU A 59 13.50 12.94 -13.88
CA LEU A 59 14.18 13.00 -15.18
C LEU A 59 14.36 14.44 -15.68
N ARG A 60 13.36 15.30 -15.48
CA ARG A 60 13.41 16.72 -15.82
C ARG A 60 14.48 17.45 -15.02
N GLN A 61 14.51 17.27 -13.70
CA GLN A 61 15.46 17.94 -12.80
C GLN A 61 16.90 17.49 -13.05
N LEU A 62 17.13 16.22 -13.38
CA LEU A 62 18.46 15.71 -13.73
C LEU A 62 19.08 16.41 -14.96
N ARG A 63 18.24 17.00 -15.83
CA ARG A 63 18.70 17.70 -17.03
C ARG A 63 18.58 19.21 -16.94
N GLY A 64 17.86 19.74 -15.94
CA GLY A 64 17.59 21.18 -15.82
C GLY A 64 16.77 21.74 -16.98
N THR A 65 16.00 20.89 -17.67
CA THR A 65 15.21 21.24 -18.85
C THR A 65 13.74 21.41 -18.51
N PRO A 66 12.90 22.04 -19.36
CA PRO A 66 11.46 22.08 -19.14
C PRO A 66 10.75 20.75 -19.49
N TYR A 67 11.49 19.76 -20.00
CA TYR A 67 10.99 18.43 -20.38
C TYR A 67 11.70 17.31 -19.61
N PRO A 68 11.06 16.14 -19.43
CA PRO A 68 9.69 15.80 -19.83
C PRO A 68 8.62 16.63 -19.09
N SER A 69 7.49 16.87 -19.76
CA SER A 69 6.38 17.66 -19.23
C SER A 69 5.52 16.82 -18.27
N LEU A 70 5.36 17.30 -17.03
CA LEU A 70 4.52 16.66 -16.03
C LEU A 70 3.04 16.70 -16.39
N THR A 71 2.59 17.83 -16.91
CA THR A 71 1.21 18.01 -17.36
C THR A 71 0.89 17.03 -18.48
N ARG A 72 1.80 16.84 -19.43
CA ARG A 72 1.62 15.83 -20.48
C ARG A 72 1.62 14.40 -19.93
N ALA A 73 2.47 14.08 -18.96
CA ALA A 73 2.48 12.77 -18.33
C ALA A 73 1.17 12.47 -17.60
N ALA A 74 0.61 13.46 -16.89
CA ALA A 74 -0.65 13.33 -16.19
C ALA A 74 -1.85 13.12 -17.14
N GLU A 75 -1.88 13.83 -18.27
CA GLU A 75 -2.86 13.60 -19.34
C GLU A 75 -2.78 12.18 -19.90
N LEU A 76 -1.57 11.72 -20.21
CA LEU A 76 -1.34 10.37 -20.73
C LEU A 76 -1.74 9.29 -19.73
N ALA A 77 -1.42 9.46 -18.45
CA ALA A 77 -1.85 8.54 -17.39
C ALA A 77 -3.37 8.50 -17.28
N THR A 78 -4.04 9.67 -17.34
CA THR A 78 -5.52 9.76 -17.33
C THR A 78 -6.13 9.05 -18.55
N GLN A 79 -5.57 9.27 -19.75
CA GLN A 79 -6.00 8.57 -20.98
C GLN A 79 -5.76 7.06 -20.90
N GLY A 80 -4.72 6.64 -20.16
CA GLY A 80 -4.43 5.24 -19.86
C GLY A 80 -5.33 4.61 -18.79
N GLY A 81 -6.30 5.35 -18.25
CA GLY A 81 -7.26 4.84 -17.27
C GLY A 81 -6.91 5.13 -15.81
N ALA A 82 -5.93 5.99 -15.53
CA ALA A 82 -5.70 6.46 -14.16
C ALA A 82 -6.92 7.23 -13.65
N GLU A 83 -7.33 6.94 -12.42
CA GLU A 83 -8.45 7.61 -11.75
C GLU A 83 -7.99 8.62 -10.70
N GLN A 84 -6.68 8.71 -10.48
CA GLN A 84 -6.05 9.70 -9.62
C GLN A 84 -4.61 9.92 -10.11
N ILE A 85 -4.12 11.15 -9.99
CA ILE A 85 -2.70 11.46 -10.15
C ILE A 85 -2.13 11.76 -8.78
N THR A 86 -0.98 11.17 -8.48
CA THR A 86 -0.25 11.39 -7.24
C THR A 86 1.05 12.13 -7.53
N VAL A 87 1.39 13.09 -6.67
CA VAL A 87 2.70 13.75 -6.67
C VAL A 87 3.16 13.98 -5.24
N HIS A 88 4.46 13.81 -4.98
CA HIS A 88 5.09 14.13 -3.71
C HIS A 88 5.83 15.46 -3.79
N LEU A 89 5.26 16.49 -3.17
CA LEU A 89 5.95 17.77 -2.98
C LEU A 89 6.80 17.72 -1.71
N ARG A 90 8.10 17.48 -1.91
CA ARG A 90 9.08 17.43 -0.83
C ARG A 90 9.44 18.81 -0.30
N GLU A 91 9.83 18.91 0.98
CA GLU A 91 10.38 20.14 1.58
C GLU A 91 11.59 20.66 0.79
N ASP A 92 12.45 19.76 0.29
CA ASP A 92 13.67 20.11 -0.46
C ASP A 92 13.45 20.35 -1.97
N ARG A 93 12.21 20.20 -2.47
CA ARG A 93 11.85 20.32 -3.89
C ARG A 93 12.78 19.55 -4.83
N ARG A 94 13.21 18.35 -4.43
CA ARG A 94 14.15 17.53 -5.22
C ARG A 94 13.67 17.19 -6.62
N HIS A 95 12.36 16.97 -6.80
CA HIS A 95 11.75 16.60 -8.09
C HIS A 95 10.56 17.50 -8.42
N ILE A 96 9.41 17.25 -7.77
CA ILE A 96 8.21 18.07 -7.93
C ILE A 96 8.46 19.47 -7.39
N GLN A 97 8.04 20.48 -8.14
CA GLN A 97 8.10 21.89 -7.79
C GLN A 97 6.69 22.42 -7.49
N ASP A 98 6.57 23.52 -6.73
CA ASP A 98 5.29 24.15 -6.40
C ASP A 98 4.47 24.49 -7.66
N ALA A 99 5.16 24.97 -8.71
CA ALA A 99 4.55 25.30 -10.00
C ALA A 99 3.92 24.08 -10.68
N ASP A 100 4.48 22.88 -10.48
CA ASP A 100 3.92 21.64 -11.04
C ASP A 100 2.59 21.33 -10.37
N VAL A 101 2.53 21.41 -9.04
CA VAL A 101 1.31 21.13 -8.27
C VAL A 101 0.21 22.12 -8.66
N VAL A 102 0.55 23.41 -8.80
CA VAL A 102 -0.40 24.44 -9.26
C VAL A 102 -0.91 24.15 -10.67
N ALA A 103 -0.03 23.77 -11.59
CA ALA A 103 -0.41 23.45 -12.97
C ALA A 103 -1.31 22.20 -13.05
N LEU A 104 -0.94 21.15 -12.31
CA LEU A 104 -1.72 19.92 -12.21
C LEU A 104 -3.11 20.18 -11.63
N LYS A 105 -3.21 20.91 -10.51
CA LYS A 105 -4.49 21.25 -9.88
C LYS A 105 -5.43 21.99 -10.84
N LYS A 106 -4.91 22.87 -11.70
CA LYS A 106 -5.70 23.63 -12.68
C LYS A 106 -6.21 22.77 -13.84
N MET A 107 -5.44 21.76 -14.25
CA MET A 107 -5.69 21.01 -15.48
C MET A 107 -6.38 19.66 -15.26
N LEU A 108 -6.12 19.00 -14.13
CA LEU A 108 -6.67 17.68 -13.84
C LEU A 108 -8.19 17.71 -13.68
N LYS A 109 -8.85 16.76 -14.34
CA LYS A 109 -10.29 16.48 -14.19
C LYS A 109 -10.56 15.27 -13.28
N ILE A 110 -9.51 14.57 -12.91
CA ILE A 110 -9.50 13.47 -11.93
C ILE A 110 -8.83 13.96 -10.63
N PRO A 111 -9.10 13.32 -9.49
CA PRO A 111 -8.49 13.70 -8.22
C PRO A 111 -6.96 13.84 -8.26
N LEU A 112 -6.46 14.91 -7.63
CA LEU A 112 -5.05 15.06 -7.28
C LEU A 112 -4.82 14.52 -5.85
N ASN A 113 -3.88 13.60 -5.69
CA ASN A 113 -3.31 13.20 -4.40
C ASN A 113 -1.98 13.90 -4.20
N LEU A 114 -1.91 14.77 -3.19
CA LEU A 114 -0.68 15.45 -2.81
C LEU A 114 -0.05 14.73 -1.62
N GLU A 115 1.04 14.01 -1.88
CA GLU A 115 1.91 13.51 -0.83
C GLU A 115 2.75 14.68 -0.28
N MET A 116 2.84 14.80 1.05
CA MET A 116 3.62 15.86 1.71
C MET A 116 3.98 15.52 3.18
N ALA A 117 5.04 16.12 3.69
CA ALA A 117 5.42 16.04 5.10
C ALA A 117 4.41 16.69 6.06
N VAL A 118 4.45 16.26 7.33
CA VAL A 118 3.65 16.82 8.43
C VAL A 118 4.29 18.12 8.97
N THR A 119 4.31 19.16 8.15
CA THR A 119 4.85 20.49 8.49
C THR A 119 3.85 21.62 8.26
N SER A 120 4.05 22.74 8.96
CA SER A 120 3.19 23.93 8.82
C SER A 120 3.30 24.58 7.44
N GLU A 121 4.48 24.49 6.80
CA GLU A 121 4.67 24.97 5.42
C GLU A 121 3.78 24.18 4.46
N MET A 122 3.86 22.86 4.52
CA MET A 122 3.10 21.96 3.65
C MET A 122 1.59 22.04 3.93
N GLU A 123 1.18 22.15 5.20
CA GLU A 123 -0.21 22.41 5.58
C GLU A 123 -0.74 23.68 4.89
N LYS A 124 0.01 24.79 4.99
CA LYS A 124 -0.38 26.07 4.38
C LYS A 124 -0.48 25.94 2.86
N PHE A 125 0.48 25.27 2.23
CA PHE A 125 0.47 25.06 0.79
C PHE A 125 -0.74 24.22 0.35
N ALA A 126 -1.00 23.09 1.01
CA ALA A 126 -2.16 22.25 0.70
C ALA A 126 -3.50 22.97 0.89
N LEU A 127 -3.64 23.82 1.92
CA LEU A 127 -4.85 24.63 2.13
C LEU A 127 -5.06 25.68 1.03
N GLN A 128 -4.00 26.14 0.37
CA GLN A 128 -4.07 27.02 -0.79
C GLN A 128 -4.43 26.27 -2.07
N ILE A 129 -3.79 25.12 -2.31
CA ILE A 129 -3.99 24.29 -3.51
C ILE A 129 -5.35 23.59 -3.49
N LYS A 130 -5.80 23.14 -2.32
CA LYS A 130 -7.01 22.31 -2.12
C LYS A 130 -7.05 21.08 -3.05
N PRO A 131 -6.05 20.18 -2.97
CA PRO A 131 -6.13 18.91 -3.69
C PRO A 131 -7.30 18.07 -3.15
N GLU A 132 -7.80 17.13 -3.95
CA GLU A 132 -8.86 16.22 -3.51
C GLU A 132 -8.40 15.31 -2.37
N TRP A 133 -7.12 14.91 -2.41
CA TRP A 133 -6.46 14.10 -1.38
C TRP A 133 -5.13 14.72 -0.96
N VAL A 134 -4.83 14.56 0.32
CA VAL A 134 -3.49 14.70 0.90
C VAL A 134 -3.11 13.36 1.51
N CYS A 135 -1.94 12.85 1.15
CA CYS A 135 -1.30 11.74 1.84
C CYS A 135 -0.16 12.26 2.70
N LEU A 136 -0.24 12.04 4.01
CA LEU A 136 0.82 12.45 4.93
C LEU A 136 1.89 11.37 5.01
N VAL A 137 3.09 11.71 4.54
CA VAL A 137 4.25 10.82 4.43
C VAL A 137 5.37 11.30 5.36
N PRO A 138 6.28 10.41 5.80
CA PRO A 138 7.46 10.85 6.55
C PRO A 138 8.52 11.40 5.57
N GLU A 139 9.10 12.56 5.89
CA GLU A 139 10.25 13.09 5.11
C GLU A 139 11.54 13.13 5.91
N LYS A 140 11.45 13.32 7.22
CA LYS A 140 12.63 13.39 8.10
C LYS A 140 12.89 12.06 8.77
N ARG A 141 14.16 11.74 9.02
CA ARG A 141 14.57 10.47 9.63
C ARG A 141 13.89 10.22 10.98
N GLU A 142 13.54 11.27 11.71
CA GLU A 142 12.88 11.18 13.01
C GLU A 142 11.39 10.77 12.90
N GLU A 143 10.78 11.01 11.74
CA GLU A 143 9.37 10.77 11.41
C GLU A 143 9.14 9.40 10.76
N VAL A 144 10.21 8.80 10.23
CA VAL A 144 10.25 7.47 9.62
C VAL A 144 10.22 6.39 10.72
N THR A 145 9.38 5.37 10.54
CA THR A 145 9.43 4.10 11.28
C THR A 145 10.57 3.22 10.76
N THR A 146 10.78 2.03 11.32
CA THR A 146 11.88 1.15 10.87
C THR A 146 11.78 0.83 9.37
N GLU A 147 10.57 0.73 8.84
CA GLU A 147 10.31 0.28 7.47
C GLU A 147 9.89 1.42 6.51
N GLY A 148 10.09 2.68 6.88
CA GLY A 148 9.82 3.81 5.98
C GLY A 148 8.43 4.46 6.12
N GLY A 149 7.53 3.91 6.94
CA GLY A 149 6.20 4.46 7.19
C GLY A 149 6.20 5.68 8.13
N LEU A 150 5.10 6.44 8.16
CA LEU A 150 4.91 7.55 9.07
C LEU A 150 4.73 7.02 10.50
N ASN A 151 5.55 7.47 11.44
CA ASN A 151 5.36 7.16 12.84
C ASN A 151 4.19 7.99 13.42
N VAL A 152 2.97 7.44 13.29
CA VAL A 152 1.72 8.11 13.71
C VAL A 152 1.74 8.49 15.18
N LYS A 153 2.32 7.66 16.06
CA LYS A 153 2.42 7.91 17.51
C LYS A 153 3.31 9.13 17.79
N LYS A 154 4.48 9.24 17.15
CA LYS A 154 5.36 10.42 17.29
C LYS A 154 4.72 11.68 16.70
N ALA A 155 4.03 11.55 15.57
CA ALA A 155 3.38 12.68 14.88
C ALA A 155 1.99 13.03 15.47
N PHE A 156 1.48 12.29 16.46
CA PHE A 156 0.09 12.31 16.91
C PHE A 156 -0.43 13.72 17.19
N THR A 157 0.31 14.53 17.96
CA THR A 157 -0.11 15.90 18.31
C THR A 157 -0.25 16.78 17.07
N LYS A 158 0.69 16.70 16.12
CA LYS A 158 0.62 17.47 14.86
C LYS A 158 -0.54 16.99 14.01
N LEU A 159 -0.68 15.68 13.82
CA LEU A 159 -1.75 15.06 13.03
C LEU A 159 -3.13 15.44 13.56
N LYS A 160 -3.33 15.36 14.89
CA LYS A 160 -4.58 15.72 15.58
C LYS A 160 -5.00 17.17 15.30
N THR A 161 -4.04 18.06 15.03
CA THR A 161 -4.32 19.46 14.67
C THR A 161 -4.44 19.70 13.17
N MET A 162 -3.70 18.98 12.35
CA MET A 162 -3.60 19.21 10.90
C MET A 162 -4.80 18.59 10.15
N ILE A 163 -5.15 17.34 10.47
CA ILE A 163 -6.20 16.58 9.77
C ILE A 163 -7.54 17.36 9.75
N PRO A 164 -8.06 17.89 10.88
CA PRO A 164 -9.33 18.61 10.86
C PRO A 164 -9.30 19.89 10.02
N LYS A 165 -8.15 20.58 9.94
CA LYS A 165 -8.01 21.81 9.16
C LYS A 165 -8.09 21.52 7.66
N LEU A 166 -7.40 20.48 7.20
CA LEU A 166 -7.44 20.01 5.82
C LEU A 166 -8.87 19.58 5.45
N GLN A 167 -9.49 18.74 6.29
CA GLN A 167 -10.85 18.24 6.07
C GLN A 167 -11.91 19.34 6.07
N LYS A 168 -11.74 20.41 6.86
CA LYS A 168 -12.62 21.60 6.81
C LYS A 168 -12.62 22.30 5.45
N GLN A 169 -11.59 22.11 4.62
CA GLN A 169 -11.53 22.58 3.24
C GLN A 169 -12.03 21.55 2.21
N GLY A 170 -12.58 20.41 2.65
CA GLY A 170 -13.02 19.33 1.78
C GLY A 170 -11.90 18.41 1.29
N ILE A 171 -10.68 18.55 1.82
CA ILE A 171 -9.52 17.71 1.47
C ILE A 171 -9.63 16.39 2.24
N LYS A 172 -9.60 15.26 1.53
CA LYS A 172 -9.53 13.94 2.16
C LYS A 172 -8.08 13.65 2.57
N VAL A 173 -7.89 13.02 3.72
CA VAL A 173 -6.55 12.74 4.26
C VAL A 173 -6.31 11.24 4.35
N SER A 174 -5.21 10.77 3.76
CA SER A 174 -4.62 9.45 4.01
C SER A 174 -3.34 9.57 4.84
N LEU A 175 -3.02 8.52 5.61
CA LEU A 175 -1.75 8.41 6.33
C LEU A 175 -0.94 7.24 5.75
N PHE A 176 0.32 7.49 5.40
CA PHE A 176 1.24 6.49 4.86
C PHE A 176 1.88 5.70 6.00
N ILE A 177 1.48 4.45 6.22
CA ILE A 177 1.81 3.67 7.42
C ILE A 177 2.24 2.24 7.08
N GLU A 178 2.91 1.59 8.02
CA GLU A 178 3.18 0.15 7.96
C GLU A 178 1.90 -0.69 8.14
N PRO A 179 1.89 -1.99 7.75
CA PRO A 179 0.77 -2.91 7.93
C PRO A 179 0.57 -3.32 9.40
N SER A 180 0.19 -2.35 10.24
CA SER A 180 0.03 -2.48 11.69
C SER A 180 -1.40 -2.15 12.11
N THR A 181 -2.05 -3.08 12.81
CA THR A 181 -3.43 -2.86 13.30
C THR A 181 -3.52 -1.67 14.27
N ASP A 182 -2.48 -1.47 15.07
CA ASP A 182 -2.35 -0.33 15.98
C ASP A 182 -2.29 1.00 15.23
N ASP A 183 -1.52 1.08 14.15
CA ASP A 183 -1.37 2.30 13.37
C ASP A 183 -2.63 2.58 12.54
N VAL A 184 -3.30 1.55 12.02
CA VAL A 184 -4.63 1.67 11.40
C VAL A 184 -5.65 2.22 12.40
N GLN A 185 -5.72 1.66 13.61
CA GLN A 185 -6.65 2.12 14.64
C GLN A 185 -6.34 3.55 15.10
N THR A 186 -5.06 3.88 15.24
CA THR A 186 -4.62 5.24 15.61
C THR A 186 -4.98 6.24 14.51
N SER A 187 -4.76 5.88 13.24
CA SER A 187 -5.13 6.69 12.07
C SER A 187 -6.62 6.95 12.02
N HIS A 188 -7.44 5.92 12.26
CA HIS A 188 -8.89 6.05 12.37
C HIS A 188 -9.29 7.01 13.50
N ASN A 189 -8.69 6.88 14.69
CA ASN A 189 -8.99 7.74 15.84
C ASN A 189 -8.57 9.20 15.63
N LEU A 190 -7.57 9.45 14.78
CA LEU A 190 -7.17 10.78 14.34
C LEU A 190 -8.12 11.39 13.29
N GLY A 191 -9.04 10.59 12.74
CA GLY A 191 -10.01 11.01 11.74
C GLY A 191 -9.52 10.93 10.30
N ALA A 192 -8.43 10.20 10.01
CA ALA A 192 -7.98 9.98 8.64
C ALA A 192 -9.08 9.28 7.80
N ASN A 193 -9.23 9.68 6.54
CA ASN A 193 -10.22 9.11 5.63
C ASN A 193 -9.77 7.75 5.06
N ALA A 194 -8.46 7.53 4.99
CA ALA A 194 -7.86 6.29 4.52
C ALA A 194 -6.47 6.11 5.14
N VAL A 195 -5.88 4.94 4.90
CA VAL A 195 -4.46 4.66 5.15
C VAL A 195 -3.85 4.14 3.86
N GLU A 196 -2.59 4.47 3.61
CA GLU A 196 -1.78 3.93 2.52
C GLU A 196 -0.73 3.02 3.15
N ILE A 197 -0.79 1.73 2.84
CA ILE A 197 0.04 0.71 3.48
C ILE A 197 1.33 0.54 2.68
N ILE A 198 2.49 0.73 3.32
CA ILE A 198 3.80 0.35 2.78
C ILE A 198 4.26 -0.97 3.37
N ASP A 199 4.63 -1.92 2.50
CA ASP A 199 5.35 -3.11 2.92
C ASP A 199 6.84 -2.80 3.04
N GLY A 200 7.38 -2.85 4.25
CA GLY A 200 8.81 -2.69 4.53
C GLY A 200 9.72 -3.65 3.80
N ASN A 201 9.20 -4.81 3.41
CA ASN A 201 9.98 -5.84 2.74
C ASN A 201 10.13 -5.62 1.23
N SER A 202 9.61 -4.50 0.71
CA SER A 202 9.58 -4.23 -0.74
C SER A 202 10.88 -3.66 -1.32
N GLY A 203 11.98 -3.56 -0.54
CA GLY A 203 13.34 -3.48 -1.09
C GLY A 203 13.63 -2.33 -2.07
N PHE A 204 12.82 -1.29 -2.11
CA PHE A 204 13.04 -0.08 -2.91
C PHE A 204 13.44 1.06 -1.97
N GLY A 205 14.72 1.11 -1.62
CA GLY A 205 15.39 2.21 -0.92
C GLY A 205 16.76 2.46 -1.52
#